data_AF-M9RME7-F1
#
_entry.id   AF-M9RME7-F1
#
_cell.length_a   1.000
_cell.length_b   1.000
_cell.length_c   1.000
_cell.angle_alpha   90.00
_cell.angle_beta   90.00
_cell.angle_gamma   90.00
#
_symmetry.space_group_name_H-M   'P 1'
#
loop_
_entity.id
_entity.type
_entity.pdbx_description
1 polymer ?
#
loop_
_entity_poly.entity_id
_entity_poly.type
_entity_poly.pdbx_seq_one_letter_code
_entity_poly.pdbx_strand_id
1 'polypeptide(L)'
;MTHWTLIGCPRESTGSFEMTKLALKHSHFGREKQKFPASFLKQQAFITGASKRAWLNTGSALHGSIRVRPAGSAKVSDLVAIGSRLIANGRLAKTDRVDAALLAKMGALLELRADQPKSETLHDLKQLATARLALIKDRTAAKARLAATTHVLPSQQIKRRLKQIERDLSQVTEAIDAIVAADKDLAARAEILTSIPGIAKVTACAILTEMPELGHLSGKKAAALAGLAPISRQSGKWQGKERIQGGRASVRRAVYLPAVVATRFNPDMKAKYEHLISTGKCKKLAITAVMRKLIVTANTLLRDQRKWGEYPA
;
A
#
# COMPACT_ATOMS: atom_id res chain seq x y z
N MET A 1 31.56 -6.11 -20.86
CA MET A 1 32.04 -6.86 -19.68
C MET A 1 31.43 -6.26 -18.42
N THR A 2 30.36 -6.87 -17.91
CA THR A 2 29.87 -6.70 -16.53
C THR A 2 29.23 -8.02 -16.14
N HIS A 3 29.97 -8.80 -15.35
CA HIS A 3 29.57 -10.10 -14.83
C HIS A 3 28.33 -9.96 -13.92
N TRP A 4 27.26 -10.68 -14.24
CA TRP A 4 26.18 -10.98 -13.29
C TRP A 4 26.45 -12.36 -12.70
N THR A 5 26.93 -12.39 -11.46
CA THR A 5 27.22 -13.62 -10.74
C THR A 5 25.92 -14.36 -10.41
N LEU A 6 25.78 -15.55 -10.98
CA LEU A 6 24.79 -16.56 -10.64
C LEU A 6 24.93 -16.95 -9.15
N ILE A 7 23.86 -16.79 -8.38
CA ILE A 7 23.74 -17.44 -7.07
C ILE A 7 22.36 -18.06 -6.98
N GLY A 8 22.35 -19.40 -6.86
CA GLY A 8 21.20 -20.29 -7.00
C GLY A 8 20.08 -20.05 -5.99
N CYS A 9 18.87 -20.39 -6.43
CA CYS A 9 17.68 -20.48 -5.60
C CYS A 9 17.49 -21.96 -5.21
N PRO A 10 17.23 -22.30 -3.93
CA PRO A 10 16.86 -23.67 -3.56
C PRO A 10 15.55 -24.06 -4.25
N ARG A 11 15.53 -25.23 -4.89
CA ARG A 11 14.31 -25.87 -5.40
C ARG A 11 13.46 -26.33 -4.22
N GLU A 12 12.31 -25.72 -4.01
CA GLU A 12 11.23 -26.35 -3.21
C GLU A 12 10.50 -27.34 -4.11
N SER A 13 10.69 -28.62 -3.80
CA SER A 13 10.03 -29.77 -4.42
C SER A 13 8.54 -29.79 -4.10
N THR A 14 7.75 -30.08 -5.13
CA THR A 14 6.35 -30.51 -5.05
C THR A 14 6.21 -31.75 -4.17
N GLY A 15 5.26 -31.72 -3.22
CA GLY A 15 4.88 -32.86 -2.41
C GLY A 15 3.55 -32.60 -1.69
N SER A 16 2.45 -32.97 -2.33
CA SER A 16 1.14 -33.20 -1.73
C SER A 16 1.09 -34.65 -1.22
N PHE A 17 0.78 -34.89 0.06
CA PHE A 17 -0.03 -36.01 0.58
C PHE A 17 -0.12 -35.93 2.12
N GLU A 18 -1.25 -36.40 2.65
CA GLU A 18 -1.70 -36.42 4.05
C GLU A 18 -0.70 -37.06 5.05
N MET A 19 -0.75 -36.65 6.34
CA MET A 19 -0.63 -37.56 7.48
C MET A 19 -1.20 -36.92 8.77
N THR A 20 -2.32 -37.46 9.24
CA THR A 20 -2.89 -37.36 10.58
C THR A 20 -2.04 -38.07 11.66
N LYS A 21 -2.05 -37.49 12.88
CA LYS A 21 -1.77 -38.10 14.21
C LYS A 21 -0.39 -38.71 14.51
N LEU A 22 0.37 -38.03 15.41
CA LEU A 22 1.15 -38.51 16.58
C LEU A 22 2.12 -37.36 16.94
N ALA A 23 2.38 -36.93 18.18
CA ALA A 23 2.14 -37.49 19.49
C ALA A 23 2.14 -36.37 20.55
N LEU A 24 1.16 -36.43 21.47
CA LEU A 24 1.36 -36.02 22.85
C LEU A 24 2.40 -36.95 23.49
N LYS A 25 3.45 -36.40 24.09
CA LYS A 25 4.06 -36.84 25.36
C LYS A 25 5.28 -36.00 25.71
N HIS A 26 5.53 -35.87 27.02
CA HIS A 26 6.61 -35.16 27.71
C HIS A 26 6.35 -33.71 28.10
N SER A 27 5.45 -33.55 29.09
CA SER A 27 5.46 -32.40 30.00
C SER A 27 5.59 -32.89 31.44
N HIS A 28 6.81 -33.18 31.87
CA HIS A 28 7.23 -33.20 33.27
C HIS A 28 8.76 -33.15 33.30
N PHE A 29 9.34 -31.97 33.57
CA PHE A 29 10.60 -31.88 34.31
C PHE A 29 10.87 -30.45 34.80
N GLY A 30 11.08 -30.33 36.12
CA GLY A 30 12.17 -29.57 36.70
C GLY A 30 12.11 -28.04 36.68
N ARG A 31 11.77 -27.45 37.84
CA ARG A 31 12.13 -26.08 38.20
C ARG A 31 13.66 -25.99 38.29
N GLU A 32 14.28 -25.19 37.44
CA GLU A 32 15.65 -24.72 37.65
C GLU A 32 15.69 -23.19 37.52
N LYS A 33 16.01 -22.53 38.64
CA LYS A 33 16.10 -21.07 38.73
C LYS A 33 17.40 -20.59 38.05
N GLN A 34 17.32 -20.17 36.79
CA GLN A 34 18.39 -19.37 36.19
C GLN A 34 18.19 -17.88 36.50
N LYS A 35 19.19 -17.29 37.17
CA LYS A 35 19.30 -15.85 37.45
C LYS A 35 19.59 -15.10 36.15
N PHE A 36 18.73 -14.15 35.78
CA PHE A 36 18.97 -13.21 34.67
C PHE A 36 19.63 -11.91 35.16
N PRO A 37 20.55 -11.32 34.37
CA PRO A 37 21.20 -10.04 34.71
C PRO A 37 20.21 -8.87 34.68
N ALA A 38 20.43 -7.88 35.54
CA ALA A 38 19.55 -6.73 35.80
C ALA A 38 19.31 -5.74 34.64
N SER A 39 19.83 -6.03 33.43
CA SER A 39 19.59 -5.25 32.22
C SER A 39 18.36 -5.71 31.41
N PHE A 40 17.69 -6.80 31.83
CA PHE A 40 16.55 -7.38 31.10
C PHE A 40 15.15 -7.01 31.66
N LEU A 41 15.08 -6.33 32.82
CA LEU A 41 13.81 -5.96 33.47
C LEU A 41 13.34 -4.51 33.24
N LYS A 42 13.99 -3.75 32.32
CA LYS A 42 13.55 -2.39 31.94
C LYS A 42 12.72 -2.32 30.65
N GLN A 43 12.38 -3.45 30.02
CA GLN A 43 11.54 -3.47 28.80
C GLN A 43 10.12 -4.04 28.99
N GLN A 44 9.70 -4.35 30.23
CA GLN A 44 8.37 -4.93 30.47
C GLN A 44 7.52 -4.21 31.53
N ALA A 45 7.78 -2.91 31.75
CA ALA A 45 6.92 -2.01 32.54
C ALA A 45 6.29 -0.88 31.69
N PHE A 46 6.33 -0.98 30.35
CA PHE A 46 5.78 0.04 29.44
C PHE A 46 4.43 -0.36 28.80
N ILE A 47 3.81 -1.47 29.22
CA ILE A 47 2.60 -2.02 28.54
C ILE A 47 1.37 -2.15 29.45
N THR A 48 1.44 -1.93 30.76
CA THR A 48 0.24 -2.01 31.62
C THR A 48 0.34 -1.08 32.82
N GLY A 49 -0.52 -0.07 32.88
CA GLY A 49 -0.53 0.88 34.00
C GLY A 49 -1.64 1.90 33.92
N ALA A 50 -2.89 1.45 34.07
CA ALA A 50 -3.98 2.31 34.51
C ALA A 50 -3.69 2.82 35.94
N SER A 51 -3.87 4.12 36.20
CA SER A 51 -4.57 4.66 37.40
C SER A 51 -4.47 6.19 37.51
N LYS A 52 -5.64 6.83 37.32
CA LYS A 52 -6.30 7.93 38.07
C LYS A 52 -5.52 9.11 38.72
N ARG A 53 -6.22 10.26 38.65
CA ARG A 53 -6.14 11.55 39.39
C ARG A 53 -5.12 12.56 38.83
N ALA A 54 -5.42 13.85 38.70
CA ALA A 54 -6.62 14.65 38.90
C ALA A 54 -6.46 15.92 38.03
N TRP A 55 -7.53 16.35 37.36
CA TRP A 55 -7.56 17.64 36.69
C TRP A 55 -7.93 18.69 37.72
N LEU A 56 -7.02 19.61 38.00
CA LEU A 56 -7.35 20.91 38.57
C LEU A 56 -6.69 22.00 37.74
N ASN A 57 -7.57 22.83 37.19
CA ASN A 57 -7.30 24.12 36.57
C ASN A 57 -6.31 24.94 37.38
N THR A 58 -5.30 25.50 36.72
CA THR A 58 -4.88 26.88 36.96
C THR A 58 -4.36 27.45 35.65
N GLY A 59 -5.01 28.51 35.18
CA GLY A 59 -4.57 29.28 34.03
C GLY A 59 -3.24 29.97 34.33
N SER A 60 -2.38 30.06 33.32
CA SER A 60 -1.49 31.20 33.20
C SER A 60 -1.30 31.53 31.73
N ALA A 61 -1.58 32.78 31.41
CA ALA A 61 -1.33 33.39 30.13
C ALA A 61 0.17 33.43 29.87
N LEU A 62 0.60 32.95 28.70
CA LEU A 62 1.88 33.34 28.12
C LEU A 62 1.64 33.71 26.66
N HIS A 63 1.47 35.02 26.45
CA HIS A 63 1.61 35.67 25.17
C HIS A 63 3.04 35.43 24.67
N GLY A 64 3.18 34.59 23.65
CA GLY A 64 4.44 34.38 22.94
C GLY A 64 4.23 34.62 21.44
N SER A 65 4.36 35.87 21.00
CA SER A 65 4.40 36.21 19.58
C SER A 65 5.67 35.60 18.96
N ILE A 66 5.52 34.55 18.15
CA ILE A 66 6.64 33.98 17.39
C ILE A 66 6.83 34.85 16.15
N ARG A 67 7.81 35.76 16.21
CA ARG A 67 8.26 36.54 15.06
C ARG A 67 9.11 35.63 14.18
N VAL A 68 8.61 35.26 13.00
CA VAL A 68 9.38 34.48 12.01
C VAL A 68 10.35 35.43 11.31
N ARG A 69 11.66 35.27 11.52
CA ARG A 69 12.69 35.93 10.70
C ARG A 69 12.79 35.23 9.35
N PRO A 70 12.93 35.96 8.23
CA PRO A 70 13.32 35.35 6.97
C PRO A 70 14.82 35.09 7.05
N ALA A 71 15.25 33.84 6.88
CA ALA A 71 16.68 33.54 6.77
C ALA A 71 16.89 32.36 5.82
N GLY A 72 17.86 32.58 4.92
CA GLY A 72 18.22 31.71 3.82
C GLY A 72 18.58 30.27 4.19
N SER A 73 18.49 29.43 3.16
CA SER A 73 19.13 28.12 2.99
C SER A 73 19.37 27.33 4.27
N ALA A 74 18.32 26.69 4.78
CA ALA A 74 18.43 25.71 5.86
C ALA A 74 19.04 24.39 5.34
N LYS A 75 19.94 23.78 6.12
CA LYS A 75 20.63 22.53 5.78
C LYS A 75 19.77 21.33 6.21
N VAL A 76 19.88 20.20 5.51
CA VAL A 76 19.11 18.96 5.78
C VAL A 76 19.29 18.41 7.21
N SER A 77 20.40 18.73 7.88
CA SER A 77 20.62 18.45 9.31
C SER A 77 19.60 19.11 10.23
N ASP A 78 19.02 20.24 9.82
CA ASP A 78 18.04 20.99 10.59
C ASP A 78 16.67 20.29 10.58
N LEU A 79 16.36 19.47 9.56
CA LEU A 79 15.08 18.75 9.45
C LEU A 79 14.99 17.54 10.38
N VAL A 80 16.07 16.77 10.52
CA VAL A 80 16.17 15.70 11.53
C VAL A 80 16.14 16.31 12.93
N ALA A 81 16.75 17.50 13.09
CA ALA A 81 16.68 18.25 14.33
C ALA A 81 15.26 18.71 14.66
N ILE A 82 14.39 19.09 13.73
CA ILE A 82 13.04 19.57 14.12
C ILE A 82 12.16 18.45 14.72
N GLY A 83 12.21 17.23 14.18
CA GLY A 83 11.46 16.09 14.74
C GLY A 83 12.02 15.61 16.09
N SER A 84 13.35 15.61 16.25
CA SER A 84 14.03 15.23 17.49
C SER A 84 14.08 16.34 18.54
N ARG A 85 14.06 17.62 18.13
CA ARG A 85 14.06 18.81 19.01
C ARG A 85 12.67 19.09 19.59
N LEU A 86 11.58 18.55 19.01
CA LEU A 86 10.27 18.52 19.68
C LEU A 86 10.22 17.54 20.85
N ILE A 87 10.91 16.40 20.73
CA ILE A 87 11.12 15.46 21.83
C ILE A 87 12.06 16.09 22.88
N ALA A 88 13.06 16.88 22.46
CA ALA A 88 13.99 17.55 23.37
C ALA A 88 13.44 18.82 24.07
N ASN A 89 12.47 19.53 23.48
CA ASN A 89 11.90 20.77 24.04
C ASN A 89 10.69 20.56 24.97
N GLY A 90 10.46 19.35 25.47
CA GLY A 90 9.46 19.08 26.51
C GLY A 90 7.98 19.23 26.11
N ARG A 91 7.65 19.36 24.82
CA ARG A 91 6.25 19.38 24.36
C ARG A 91 5.74 17.96 24.11
N LEU A 92 5.32 17.30 25.19
CA LEU A 92 4.71 15.97 25.21
C LEU A 92 3.30 15.90 24.59
N ALA A 93 2.68 17.05 24.29
CA ALA A 93 1.32 17.08 23.74
C ALA A 93 1.33 17.03 22.21
N LYS A 94 1.35 15.81 21.66
CA LYS A 94 1.01 15.56 20.26
C LYS A 94 -0.43 16.03 20.04
N THR A 95 -0.59 17.19 19.41
CA THR A 95 -1.88 17.79 19.07
C THR A 95 -1.88 18.16 17.60
N ASP A 96 -3.04 18.10 16.94
CA ASP A 96 -3.16 18.38 15.50
C ASP A 96 -2.60 19.76 15.13
N ARG A 97 -2.75 20.75 16.02
CA ARG A 97 -2.21 22.10 15.83
C ARG A 97 -0.67 22.12 15.82
N VAL A 98 -0.02 21.37 16.71
CA VAL A 98 1.46 21.30 16.77
C VAL A 98 2.01 20.54 15.57
N ASP A 99 1.36 19.43 15.20
CA ASP A 99 1.74 18.63 14.04
C ASP A 99 1.53 19.43 12.74
N ALA A 100 0.43 20.16 12.59
CA ALA A 100 0.19 21.04 11.44
C ALA A 100 1.26 22.13 11.32
N ALA A 101 1.63 22.78 12.44
CA ALA A 101 2.68 23.79 12.43
C ALA A 101 4.06 23.21 12.08
N LEU A 102 4.36 21.98 12.52
CA LEU A 102 5.57 21.25 12.16
C LEU A 102 5.61 20.95 10.65
N LEU A 103 4.52 20.41 10.10
CA LEU A 103 4.39 20.10 8.69
C LEU A 103 4.47 21.36 7.82
N ALA A 104 3.86 22.46 8.25
CA ALA A 104 3.95 23.74 7.55
C ALA A 104 5.39 24.27 7.50
N LYS A 105 6.13 24.19 8.61
CA LYS A 105 7.55 24.55 8.64
C LYS A 105 8.38 23.67 7.72
N MET A 106 8.17 22.35 7.78
CA MET A 106 8.84 21.41 6.88
C MET A 106 8.53 21.73 5.41
N GLY A 107 7.27 22.02 5.08
CA GLY A 107 6.84 22.40 3.74
C GLY A 107 7.53 23.67 3.24
N ALA A 108 7.63 24.69 4.08
CA ALA A 108 8.35 25.93 3.75
C ALA A 108 9.86 25.67 3.55
N LEU A 109 10.49 24.86 4.40
CA LEU A 109 11.92 24.54 4.31
C LEU A 109 12.29 23.70 3.08
N LEU A 110 11.40 22.79 2.69
CA LEU A 110 11.58 21.92 1.52
C LEU A 110 11.00 22.52 0.24
N GLU A 111 10.48 23.76 0.28
CA GLU A 111 9.81 24.43 -0.83
C GLU A 111 8.74 23.54 -1.50
N LEU A 112 8.01 22.79 -0.68
CA LEU A 112 6.98 21.88 -1.18
C LEU A 112 5.84 22.69 -1.78
N ARG A 113 5.51 22.39 -3.03
CA ARG A 113 4.31 22.94 -3.66
C ARG A 113 3.08 22.29 -3.04
N ALA A 114 2.11 23.11 -2.66
CA ALA A 114 0.82 22.61 -2.24
C ALA A 114 0.14 21.89 -3.41
N ASP A 115 -0.29 20.65 -3.18
CA ASP A 115 -1.11 19.92 -4.14
C ASP A 115 -2.48 20.61 -4.25
N GLN A 116 -3.04 20.64 -5.45
CA GLN A 116 -4.41 21.10 -5.64
C GLN A 116 -5.40 20.11 -5.01
N PRO A 117 -6.48 20.59 -4.37
CA PRO A 117 -7.51 19.72 -3.85
C PRO A 117 -8.10 18.91 -5.02
N LYS A 118 -8.35 17.62 -4.76
CA LYS A 118 -9.01 16.75 -5.74
C LYS A 118 -10.43 17.26 -6.00
N SER A 119 -10.93 17.07 -7.22
CA SER A 119 -12.34 17.35 -7.52
C SER A 119 -13.26 16.55 -6.61
N GLU A 120 -14.43 17.11 -6.33
CA GLU A 120 -15.47 16.46 -5.53
C GLU A 120 -15.85 15.09 -6.12
N THR A 121 -15.98 15.01 -7.45
CA THR A 121 -16.19 13.75 -8.19
C THR A 121 -15.13 12.69 -7.87
N LEU A 122 -13.84 13.04 -7.85
CA LEU A 122 -12.77 12.10 -7.50
C LEU A 122 -12.76 11.74 -6.02
N HIS A 123 -13.22 12.64 -5.15
CA HIS A 123 -13.39 12.38 -3.74
C HIS A 123 -14.48 11.31 -3.52
N ASP A 124 -15.66 11.50 -4.11
CA ASP A 124 -16.79 10.58 -4.01
C ASP A 124 -16.44 9.22 -4.61
N LEU A 125 -15.81 9.21 -5.79
CA LEU A 125 -15.33 7.99 -6.41
C LEU A 125 -14.34 7.24 -5.50
N LYS A 126 -13.50 7.96 -4.74
CA LYS A 126 -12.58 7.37 -3.76
C LYS A 126 -13.31 6.78 -2.56
N GLN A 127 -14.34 7.45 -2.05
CA GLN A 127 -15.15 6.92 -0.97
C GLN A 127 -15.82 5.61 -1.39
N LEU A 128 -16.47 5.60 -2.56
CA LEU A 128 -17.14 4.41 -3.10
C LEU A 128 -16.15 3.27 -3.39
N ALA A 129 -14.99 3.56 -3.99
CA ALA A 129 -13.95 2.57 -4.24
C ALA A 129 -13.43 1.94 -2.93
N THR A 130 -13.28 2.76 -1.88
CA THR A 130 -12.86 2.31 -0.55
C THR A 130 -13.94 1.43 0.11
N ALA A 131 -15.21 1.86 0.05
CA ALA A 131 -16.35 1.09 0.55
C ALA A 131 -16.46 -0.27 -0.14
N ARG A 132 -16.29 -0.30 -1.47
CA ARG A 132 -16.29 -1.54 -2.26
C ARG A 132 -15.18 -2.50 -1.82
N LEU A 133 -13.98 -2.00 -1.56
CA LEU A 133 -12.87 -2.83 -1.05
C LEU A 133 -13.16 -3.38 0.35
N ALA A 134 -13.81 -2.60 1.21
CA ALA A 134 -14.25 -3.08 2.53
C ALA A 134 -15.29 -4.21 2.38
N LEU A 135 -16.32 -4.02 1.56
CA LEU A 135 -17.32 -5.05 1.27
C LEU A 135 -16.72 -6.34 0.68
N ILE A 136 -15.72 -6.26 -0.20
CA ILE A 136 -15.00 -7.44 -0.72
C ILE A 136 -14.27 -8.18 0.41
N LYS A 137 -13.66 -7.44 1.33
CA LYS A 137 -12.98 -8.02 2.51
C LYS A 137 -14.00 -8.72 3.41
N ASP A 138 -15.13 -8.08 3.66
CA ASP A 138 -16.21 -8.63 4.49
C ASP A 138 -16.84 -9.86 3.84
N ARG A 139 -17.03 -9.85 2.52
CA ARG A 139 -17.46 -11.01 1.75
C ARG A 139 -16.51 -12.20 1.94
N THR A 140 -15.21 -11.95 1.78
CA THR A 140 -14.17 -12.98 1.93
C THR A 140 -14.19 -13.56 3.35
N ALA A 141 -14.24 -12.68 4.36
CA ALA A 141 -14.30 -13.09 5.77
C ALA A 141 -15.60 -13.86 6.08
N ALA A 142 -16.74 -13.45 5.54
CA ALA A 142 -18.01 -14.13 5.72
C ALA A 142 -18.03 -15.51 5.04
N LYS A 143 -17.46 -15.65 3.85
CA LYS A 143 -17.29 -16.95 3.18
C LYS A 143 -16.41 -17.90 3.99
N ALA A 144 -15.29 -17.41 4.52
CA ALA A 144 -14.41 -18.20 5.38
C ALA A 144 -15.14 -18.67 6.65
N ARG A 145 -15.90 -17.79 7.31
CA ARG A 145 -16.73 -18.16 8.47
C ARG A 145 -17.80 -19.18 8.13
N LEU A 146 -18.46 -19.05 6.98
CA LEU A 146 -19.47 -20.01 6.52
C LEU A 146 -18.86 -21.41 6.35
N ALA A 147 -17.68 -21.49 5.74
CA ALA A 147 -16.97 -22.76 5.54
C ALA A 147 -16.54 -23.43 6.86
N ALA A 148 -16.24 -22.64 7.89
CA ALA A 148 -15.84 -23.15 9.21
C ALA A 148 -17.02 -23.48 10.14
N THR A 149 -18.26 -23.10 9.79
CA THR A 149 -19.42 -23.23 10.67
C THR A 149 -20.19 -24.52 10.38
N THR A 150 -20.32 -25.39 11.39
CA THR A 150 -21.15 -26.61 11.30
C THR A 150 -22.59 -26.39 11.74
N HIS A 151 -22.83 -25.43 12.65
CA HIS A 151 -24.16 -25.20 13.23
C HIS A 151 -25.10 -24.45 12.26
N VAL A 152 -26.35 -24.92 12.16
CA VAL A 152 -27.34 -24.42 11.20
C VAL A 152 -27.66 -22.94 11.40
N LEU A 153 -27.89 -22.50 12.64
CA LEU A 153 -28.30 -21.12 12.94
C LEU A 153 -27.26 -20.06 12.50
N PRO A 154 -25.97 -20.11 12.91
CA PRO A 154 -24.97 -19.17 12.41
C PRO A 154 -24.73 -19.30 10.89
N SER A 155 -24.83 -20.51 10.33
CA SER A 155 -24.73 -20.72 8.88
C SER A 155 -25.81 -19.93 8.12
N GLN A 156 -27.07 -20.01 8.55
CA GLN A 156 -28.16 -19.23 7.97
C GLN A 156 -27.95 -17.71 8.13
N GLN A 157 -27.52 -17.25 9.31
CA GLN A 157 -27.22 -15.83 9.54
C GLN A 157 -26.08 -15.31 8.64
N ILE A 158 -25.03 -16.12 8.44
CA ILE A 158 -23.92 -15.76 7.55
C ILE A 158 -24.38 -15.73 6.09
N LYS A 159 -25.19 -16.69 5.65
CA LYS A 159 -25.79 -16.69 4.30
C LYS A 159 -26.63 -15.43 4.05
N ARG A 160 -27.43 -14.99 5.04
CA ARG A 160 -28.20 -13.73 4.95
C ARG A 160 -27.26 -12.52 4.82
N ARG A 161 -26.21 -12.46 5.63
CA ARG A 161 -25.18 -11.40 5.55
C ARG A 161 -24.46 -11.40 4.20
N LEU A 162 -24.11 -12.57 3.66
CA LEU A 162 -23.50 -12.67 2.33
C LEU A 162 -24.40 -12.10 1.23
N LYS A 163 -25.70 -12.44 1.26
CA LYS A 163 -26.68 -11.84 0.32
C LYS A 163 -26.75 -10.33 0.46
N GLN A 164 -26.70 -9.78 1.67
CA GLN A 164 -26.68 -8.34 1.88
C GLN A 164 -25.42 -7.70 1.29
N ILE A 165 -24.24 -8.23 1.63
CA ILE A 165 -22.97 -7.73 1.09
C ILE A 165 -22.95 -7.79 -0.44
N GLU A 166 -23.52 -8.83 -1.05
CA GLU A 166 -23.60 -8.94 -2.52
C GLU A 166 -24.49 -7.85 -3.15
N ARG A 167 -25.61 -7.49 -2.50
CA ARG A 167 -26.44 -6.35 -2.92
C ARG A 167 -25.74 -5.01 -2.73
N ASP A 168 -25.10 -4.81 -1.58
CA ASP A 168 -24.37 -3.57 -1.31
C ASP A 168 -23.21 -3.40 -2.32
N LEU A 169 -22.55 -4.51 -2.71
CA LEU A 169 -21.53 -4.50 -3.76
C LEU A 169 -22.08 -4.14 -5.13
N SER A 170 -23.28 -4.60 -5.50
CA SER A 170 -23.89 -4.22 -6.78
C SER A 170 -24.24 -2.73 -6.78
N GLN A 171 -24.90 -2.24 -5.72
CA GLN A 171 -25.24 -0.82 -5.56
C GLN A 171 -24.02 0.10 -5.63
N VAL A 172 -22.95 -0.23 -4.90
CA VAL A 172 -21.71 0.55 -4.93
C VAL A 172 -21.03 0.49 -6.30
N THR A 173 -21.10 -0.65 -6.99
CA THR A 173 -20.52 -0.77 -8.34
C THR A 173 -21.31 0.05 -9.35
N GLU A 174 -22.64 0.01 -9.29
CA GLU A 174 -23.53 0.84 -10.12
C GLU A 174 -23.30 2.34 -9.88
N ALA A 175 -23.14 2.76 -8.63
CA ALA A 175 -22.83 4.16 -8.29
C ALA A 175 -21.47 4.60 -8.84
N ILE A 176 -20.45 3.74 -8.77
CA ILE A 176 -19.13 4.00 -9.39
C ILE A 176 -19.28 4.16 -10.91
N ASP A 177 -19.98 3.24 -11.57
CA ASP A 177 -20.17 3.27 -13.02
C ASP A 177 -20.96 4.52 -13.45
N ALA A 178 -21.96 4.94 -12.67
CA ALA A 178 -22.73 6.16 -12.93
C ALA A 178 -21.86 7.43 -12.85
N ILE A 179 -21.00 7.56 -11.83
CA ILE A 179 -20.08 8.70 -11.70
C ILE A 179 -19.09 8.74 -12.86
N VAL A 180 -18.52 7.59 -13.22
CA VAL A 180 -17.56 7.50 -14.35
C VAL A 180 -18.24 7.83 -15.68
N ALA A 181 -19.50 7.42 -15.88
CA ALA A 181 -20.24 7.71 -17.10
C ALA A 181 -20.68 9.19 -17.20
N ALA A 182 -20.94 9.85 -16.08
CA ALA A 182 -21.35 11.26 -16.06
C ALA A 182 -20.20 12.21 -16.41
N ASP A 183 -18.96 11.84 -16.10
CA ASP A 183 -17.77 12.65 -16.38
C ASP A 183 -17.07 12.19 -17.66
N LYS A 184 -17.08 13.04 -18.69
CA LYS A 184 -16.50 12.73 -20.01
C LYS A 184 -14.99 12.46 -19.96
N ASP A 185 -14.23 13.16 -19.11
CA ASP A 185 -12.78 12.93 -18.98
C ASP A 185 -12.54 11.57 -18.33
N LEU A 186 -13.24 11.27 -17.24
CA LEU A 186 -13.11 9.98 -16.55
C LEU A 186 -13.53 8.82 -17.44
N ALA A 187 -14.63 8.96 -18.20
CA ALA A 187 -15.07 7.97 -19.17
C ALA A 187 -14.00 7.70 -20.24
N ALA A 188 -13.47 8.75 -20.88
CA ALA A 188 -12.43 8.61 -21.91
C ALA A 188 -11.16 7.94 -21.36
N ARG A 189 -10.72 8.34 -20.17
CA ARG A 189 -9.56 7.74 -19.50
C ARG A 189 -9.81 6.29 -19.09
N ALA A 190 -11.01 5.98 -18.60
CA ALA A 190 -11.40 4.62 -18.25
C ALA A 190 -11.42 3.72 -19.50
N GLU A 191 -11.95 4.20 -20.62
CA GLU A 191 -11.91 3.48 -21.90
C GLU A 191 -10.48 3.15 -22.33
N ILE A 192 -9.58 4.13 -22.30
CA ILE A 192 -8.16 3.94 -22.63
C ILE A 192 -7.55 2.85 -21.73
N LEU A 193 -7.80 2.91 -20.42
CA LEU A 193 -7.25 1.91 -19.49
C LEU A 193 -7.82 0.50 -19.74
N THR A 194 -9.13 0.39 -19.99
CA THR A 194 -9.78 -0.90 -20.27
C THR A 194 -9.40 -1.50 -21.62
N SER A 195 -8.87 -0.70 -22.55
CA SER A 195 -8.34 -1.21 -23.82
C SER A 195 -7.08 -2.06 -23.65
N ILE A 196 -6.38 -1.94 -22.52
CA ILE A 196 -5.17 -2.72 -22.23
C ILE A 196 -5.58 -4.14 -21.82
N PRO A 197 -5.15 -5.20 -22.55
CA PRO A 197 -5.49 -6.57 -22.19
C PRO A 197 -5.02 -6.92 -20.78
N GLY A 198 -5.96 -7.34 -19.93
CA GLY A 198 -5.75 -7.65 -18.52
C GLY A 198 -6.25 -6.58 -17.55
N ILE A 199 -6.55 -5.36 -18.00
CA ILE A 199 -7.15 -4.31 -17.17
C ILE A 199 -8.67 -4.30 -17.36
N ALA A 200 -9.40 -4.59 -16.29
CA ALA A 200 -10.87 -4.50 -16.25
C ALA A 200 -11.35 -3.14 -15.71
N LYS A 201 -12.63 -2.81 -15.92
CA LYS A 201 -13.28 -1.57 -15.45
C LYS A 201 -12.97 -1.25 -13.98
N VAL A 202 -13.07 -2.26 -13.10
CA VAL A 202 -12.78 -2.11 -11.66
C VAL A 202 -11.35 -1.67 -11.39
N THR A 203 -10.39 -2.26 -12.11
CA THR A 203 -8.98 -1.90 -11.98
C THR A 203 -8.73 -0.52 -12.58
N ALA A 204 -9.34 -0.22 -13.73
CA ALA A 204 -9.25 1.10 -14.35
C ALA A 204 -9.74 2.20 -13.39
N CYS A 205 -10.92 2.02 -12.78
CA CYS A 205 -11.45 2.94 -11.77
C CYS A 205 -10.48 3.08 -10.59
N ALA A 206 -9.99 1.95 -10.05
CA ALA A 206 -9.02 2.00 -8.94
C ALA A 206 -7.75 2.78 -9.31
N ILE A 207 -7.25 2.64 -10.53
CA ILE A 207 -6.09 3.39 -11.04
C ILE A 207 -6.42 4.88 -11.17
N LEU A 208 -7.58 5.25 -11.71
CA LEU A 208 -8.00 6.65 -11.87
C LEU A 208 -8.17 7.37 -10.52
N THR A 209 -8.85 6.71 -9.58
CA THR A 209 -9.08 7.22 -8.22
C THR A 209 -7.79 7.37 -7.43
N GLU A 210 -6.94 6.34 -7.47
CA GLU A 210 -5.73 6.28 -6.65
C GLU A 210 -4.54 6.94 -7.34
N MET A 211 -4.55 7.18 -8.65
CA MET A 211 -3.48 7.85 -9.40
C MET A 211 -4.05 8.80 -10.47
N PRO A 212 -4.75 9.87 -10.07
CA PRO A 212 -5.31 10.84 -11.01
C PRO A 212 -4.23 11.55 -11.84
N GLU A 213 -2.97 11.54 -11.38
CA GLU A 213 -1.82 12.20 -12.01
C GLU A 213 -1.30 11.45 -13.25
N LEU A 214 -1.75 10.21 -13.48
CA LEU A 214 -1.34 9.43 -14.66
C LEU A 214 -1.73 10.15 -15.96
N GLY A 215 -0.78 10.20 -16.89
CA GLY A 215 -0.83 11.03 -18.09
C GLY A 215 0.13 12.23 -18.02
N HIS A 216 0.38 12.74 -16.81
CA HIS A 216 1.25 13.91 -16.60
C HIS A 216 2.61 13.55 -15.97
N LEU A 217 2.76 12.31 -15.51
CA LEU A 217 3.98 11.83 -14.87
C LEU A 217 4.97 11.25 -15.88
N SER A 218 6.26 11.23 -15.53
CA SER A 218 7.21 10.37 -16.22
C SER A 218 7.00 8.91 -15.82
N GLY A 219 7.35 7.95 -16.70
CA GLY A 219 7.18 6.53 -16.39
C GLY A 219 7.90 6.08 -15.10
N LYS A 220 9.06 6.68 -14.78
CA LYS A 220 9.77 6.44 -13.53
C LYS A 220 8.97 6.94 -12.31
N LYS A 221 8.42 8.16 -12.39
CA LYS A 221 7.58 8.75 -11.32
C LYS A 221 6.28 7.95 -11.13
N ALA A 222 5.62 7.55 -12.22
CA ALA A 222 4.41 6.72 -12.16
C ALA A 222 4.68 5.37 -11.47
N ALA A 223 5.77 4.68 -11.84
CA ALA A 223 6.16 3.43 -11.20
C ALA A 223 6.51 3.61 -9.72
N ALA A 224 7.20 4.69 -9.35
CA ALA A 224 7.52 4.99 -7.96
C ALA A 224 6.27 5.31 -7.13
N LEU A 225 5.34 6.10 -7.69
CA LEU A 225 4.07 6.45 -7.04
C LEU A 225 3.19 5.22 -6.82
N ALA A 226 3.14 4.29 -7.78
CA ALA A 226 2.49 2.99 -7.61
C ALA A 226 3.22 2.05 -6.63
N GLY A 227 4.43 2.42 -6.18
CA GLY A 227 5.26 1.61 -5.29
C GLY A 227 5.84 0.36 -5.97
N LEU A 228 6.15 0.46 -7.27
CA LEU A 228 6.72 -0.61 -8.10
C LEU A 228 8.17 -0.35 -8.49
N ALA A 229 8.75 0.77 -8.05
CA ALA A 229 10.17 1.03 -8.18
C ALA A 229 10.96 0.23 -7.13
N PRO A 230 12.00 -0.52 -7.54
CA PRO A 230 12.90 -1.17 -6.58
C PRO A 230 13.70 -0.11 -5.82
N ILE A 231 13.83 -0.31 -4.51
CA ILE A 231 14.64 0.53 -3.63
C ILE A 231 15.88 -0.27 -3.22
N SER A 232 17.05 0.32 -3.43
CA SER A 232 18.33 -0.26 -3.01
C SER A 232 18.46 -0.22 -1.48
N ARG A 233 18.95 -1.31 -0.90
CA ARG A 233 19.26 -1.40 0.54
C ARG A 233 20.75 -1.58 0.69
N GLN A 234 21.46 -0.47 0.78
CA GLN A 234 22.91 -0.44 0.90
C GLN A 234 23.30 0.28 2.19
N SER A 235 24.26 -0.28 2.94
CA SER A 235 24.84 0.35 4.13
C SER A 235 26.33 0.06 4.16
N GLY A 236 27.15 1.09 3.94
CA GLY A 236 28.59 0.93 3.78
C GLY A 236 28.92 -0.09 2.69
N LYS A 237 29.62 -1.17 3.06
CA LYS A 237 29.99 -2.28 2.15
C LYS A 237 28.88 -3.33 1.96
N TRP A 238 27.81 -3.29 2.76
CA TRP A 238 26.73 -4.27 2.65
C TRP A 238 25.75 -3.89 1.54
N GLN A 239 25.51 -4.83 0.62
CA GLN A 239 24.48 -4.71 -0.42
C GLN A 239 23.39 -5.77 -0.20
N GLY A 240 22.23 -5.32 0.25
CA GLY A 240 21.04 -6.15 0.38
C GLY A 240 20.29 -6.31 -0.94
N LYS A 241 19.37 -7.29 -0.98
CA LYS A 241 18.43 -7.45 -2.10
C LYS A 241 17.50 -6.24 -2.20
N GLU A 242 17.39 -5.68 -3.40
CA GLU A 242 16.42 -4.64 -3.69
C GLU A 242 14.99 -5.15 -3.46
N ARG A 243 14.14 -4.27 -2.94
CA ARG A 243 12.72 -4.58 -2.72
C ARG A 243 11.87 -3.40 -3.16
N ILE A 244 10.67 -3.68 -3.63
CA ILE A 244 9.65 -2.64 -3.77
C ILE A 244 9.16 -2.24 -2.38
N GLN A 245 9.15 -0.95 -2.08
CA GLN A 245 8.67 -0.40 -0.80
C GLN A 245 8.06 0.99 -1.04
N GLY A 246 7.17 1.42 -0.14
CA GLY A 246 6.51 2.72 -0.24
C GLY A 246 5.42 2.77 -1.32
N GLY A 247 5.14 3.98 -1.80
CA GLY A 247 4.11 4.29 -2.80
C GLY A 247 2.69 3.96 -2.35
N ARG A 248 1.76 4.00 -3.30
CA ARG A 248 0.33 3.72 -3.10
C ARG A 248 0.07 2.21 -3.12
N ALA A 249 0.08 1.61 -1.93
CA ALA A 249 -0.10 0.16 -1.78
C ALA A 249 -1.46 -0.37 -2.27
N SER A 250 -2.49 0.48 -2.30
CA SER A 250 -3.79 0.25 -2.95
C SER A 250 -3.61 -0.09 -4.43
N VAL A 251 -2.90 0.75 -5.19
CA VAL A 251 -2.60 0.56 -6.62
C VAL A 251 -1.82 -0.73 -6.84
N ARG A 252 -0.75 -0.94 -6.07
CA ARG A 252 0.06 -2.15 -6.17
C ARG A 252 -0.77 -3.43 -5.99
N ARG A 253 -1.74 -3.43 -5.06
CA ARG A 253 -2.67 -4.56 -4.90
C ARG A 253 -3.63 -4.67 -6.07
N ALA A 254 -4.20 -3.56 -6.53
CA ALA A 254 -5.16 -3.54 -7.63
C ALA A 254 -4.57 -4.06 -8.95
N VAL A 255 -3.30 -3.77 -9.23
CA VAL A 255 -2.63 -4.14 -10.51
C VAL A 255 -2.06 -5.55 -10.51
N TYR A 256 -1.95 -6.22 -9.35
CA TYR A 256 -1.32 -7.53 -9.27
C TYR A 256 -2.04 -8.59 -10.10
N LEU A 257 -3.35 -8.76 -9.92
CA LEU A 257 -4.13 -9.74 -10.66
C LEU A 257 -4.24 -9.38 -12.17
N PRO A 258 -4.50 -8.12 -12.55
CA PRO A 258 -4.35 -7.65 -13.93
C PRO A 258 -3.01 -8.01 -14.58
N ALA A 259 -1.89 -7.88 -13.85
CA ALA A 259 -0.59 -8.27 -14.36
C ALA A 259 -0.48 -9.76 -14.63
N VAL A 260 -1.01 -10.60 -13.72
CA VAL A 260 -1.06 -12.06 -13.93
C VAL A 260 -1.88 -12.39 -15.18
N VAL A 261 -3.02 -11.74 -15.38
CA VAL A 261 -3.85 -11.91 -16.59
C VAL A 261 -3.09 -11.44 -17.83
N ALA A 262 -2.45 -10.28 -17.77
CA ALA A 262 -1.68 -9.72 -18.88
C ALA A 262 -0.51 -10.63 -19.30
N THR A 263 0.14 -11.36 -18.38
CA THR A 263 1.16 -12.35 -18.76
C THR A 263 0.66 -13.50 -19.64
N ARG A 264 -0.66 -13.70 -19.72
CA ARG A 264 -1.27 -14.75 -20.54
C ARG A 264 -1.82 -14.21 -21.85
N PHE A 265 -2.52 -13.08 -21.79
CA PHE A 265 -3.31 -12.56 -22.90
C PHE A 265 -2.67 -11.38 -23.65
N ASN A 266 -1.68 -10.69 -23.06
CA ASN A 266 -1.00 -9.59 -23.71
C ASN A 266 0.37 -10.06 -24.22
N PRO A 267 0.61 -10.12 -25.55
CA PRO A 267 1.87 -10.63 -26.11
C PRO A 267 3.11 -9.90 -25.59
N ASP A 268 3.06 -8.58 -25.50
CA ASP A 268 4.18 -7.74 -25.07
C ASP A 268 4.50 -7.89 -23.56
N MET A 269 3.47 -8.16 -22.74
CA MET A 269 3.66 -8.45 -21.31
C MET A 269 4.12 -9.90 -21.09
N LYS A 270 3.60 -10.83 -21.89
CA LYS A 270 3.98 -12.24 -21.91
C LYS A 270 5.45 -12.41 -22.27
N ALA A 271 5.91 -11.81 -23.36
CA ALA A 271 7.30 -11.85 -23.80
C ALA A 271 8.26 -11.36 -22.70
N LYS A 272 7.93 -10.24 -22.02
CA LYS A 272 8.72 -9.74 -20.89
C LYS A 272 8.73 -10.71 -19.71
N TYR A 273 7.58 -11.29 -19.38
CA TYR A 273 7.48 -12.27 -18.30
C TYR A 273 8.36 -13.50 -18.61
N GLU A 274 8.20 -14.08 -19.79
CA GLU A 274 8.93 -15.27 -20.24
C GLU A 274 10.44 -15.03 -20.28
N HIS A 275 10.89 -13.88 -20.79
CA HIS A 275 12.30 -13.49 -20.77
C HIS A 275 12.88 -13.41 -19.34
N LEU A 276 12.11 -12.89 -18.38
CA LEU A 276 12.56 -12.83 -16.99
C LEU A 276 12.59 -14.22 -16.34
N ILE A 277 11.69 -15.11 -16.71
CA ILE A 277 11.70 -16.50 -16.23
C ILE A 277 12.87 -17.28 -16.84
N SER A 278 13.14 -17.13 -18.14
CA SER A 278 14.25 -17.82 -18.82
C SER A 278 15.61 -17.38 -18.32
N THR A 279 15.75 -16.13 -17.87
CA THR A 279 16.94 -15.61 -17.18
C THR A 279 17.04 -16.04 -15.70
N GLY A 280 16.14 -16.91 -15.23
CA GLY A 280 16.20 -17.51 -13.89
C GLY A 280 15.63 -16.63 -12.77
N LYS A 281 14.86 -15.57 -13.07
CA LYS A 281 14.25 -14.74 -12.03
C LYS A 281 13.03 -15.43 -11.41
N CYS A 282 12.80 -15.18 -10.11
CA CYS A 282 11.62 -15.68 -9.41
C CYS A 282 10.32 -15.15 -10.04
N LYS A 283 9.28 -16.01 -10.11
CA LYS A 283 7.97 -15.67 -10.69
C LYS A 283 7.36 -14.38 -10.13
N LYS A 284 7.43 -14.17 -8.81
CA LYS A 284 6.93 -12.94 -8.16
C LYS A 284 7.66 -11.67 -8.63
N LEU A 285 8.96 -11.75 -8.89
CA LEU A 285 9.74 -10.63 -9.43
C LEU A 285 9.34 -10.34 -10.86
N ALA A 286 9.19 -11.37 -11.69
CA ALA A 286 8.72 -11.22 -13.07
C ALA A 286 7.33 -10.56 -13.13
N ILE A 287 6.37 -10.99 -12.29
CA ILE A 287 5.06 -10.34 -12.17
C ILE A 287 5.20 -8.87 -11.76
N THR A 288 6.06 -8.56 -10.78
CA THR A 288 6.30 -7.17 -10.36
C THR A 288 6.83 -6.30 -11.51
N ALA A 289 7.72 -6.85 -12.35
CA ALA A 289 8.23 -6.16 -13.52
C ALA A 289 7.17 -5.94 -14.62
N VAL A 290 6.19 -6.85 -14.72
CA VAL A 290 5.01 -6.71 -15.58
C VAL A 290 4.06 -5.66 -15.02
N MET A 291 3.77 -5.66 -13.72
CA MET A 291 2.97 -4.61 -13.07
C MET A 291 3.57 -3.22 -13.33
N ARG A 292 4.90 -3.09 -13.19
CA ARG A 292 5.60 -1.85 -13.50
C ARG A 292 5.42 -1.45 -14.95
N LYS A 293 5.54 -2.41 -15.89
CA LYS A 293 5.34 -2.14 -17.32
C LYS A 293 3.91 -1.69 -17.59
N LEU A 294 2.90 -2.36 -17.03
CA LEU A 294 1.49 -1.98 -17.14
C LEU A 294 1.22 -0.54 -16.69
N ILE A 295 1.73 -0.13 -15.52
CA ILE A 295 1.55 1.26 -15.05
C ILE A 295 2.23 2.27 -15.97
N VAL A 296 3.42 1.95 -16.48
CA VAL A 296 4.12 2.83 -17.42
C VAL A 296 3.36 2.93 -18.74
N THR A 297 2.88 1.81 -19.28
CA THR A 297 2.06 1.77 -20.49
C THR A 297 0.73 2.51 -20.31
N ALA A 298 0.05 2.34 -19.19
CA ALA A 298 -1.16 3.08 -18.85
C ALA A 298 -0.88 4.60 -18.81
N ASN A 299 0.22 5.02 -18.19
CA ASN A 299 0.63 6.42 -18.15
C ASN A 299 0.90 6.99 -19.55
N THR A 300 1.57 6.24 -20.43
CA THR A 300 1.86 6.70 -21.80
C THR A 300 0.59 6.79 -22.64
N LEU A 301 -0.31 5.80 -22.56
CA LEU A 301 -1.56 5.81 -23.32
C LEU A 301 -2.50 6.93 -22.90
N LEU A 302 -2.57 7.22 -21.60
CA LEU A 302 -3.34 8.36 -21.08
C LEU A 302 -2.74 9.71 -21.53
N ARG A 303 -1.41 9.83 -21.55
CA ARG A 303 -0.72 11.03 -22.03
C ARG A 303 -0.97 11.26 -23.52
N ASP A 304 -0.85 10.20 -24.32
CA ASP A 304 -0.97 10.25 -25.77
C ASP A 304 -2.45 10.17 -26.23
N GLN A 305 -3.40 10.12 -25.29
CA GLN A 305 -4.85 9.99 -25.49
C GLN A 305 -5.25 8.94 -26.54
N ARG A 306 -4.57 7.78 -26.52
CA ARG A 306 -4.79 6.71 -27.50
C ARG A 306 -5.13 5.39 -26.83
N LYS A 307 -5.96 4.58 -27.48
CA LYS A 307 -6.24 3.21 -27.06
C LYS A 307 -4.99 2.34 -27.25
N TRP A 308 -4.89 1.28 -26.46
CA TRP A 308 -3.86 0.27 -26.64
C TRP A 308 -4.02 -0.37 -28.02
N GLY A 309 -2.90 -0.51 -28.72
CA GLY A 309 -2.80 -1.25 -29.97
C GLY A 309 -1.62 -2.20 -29.88
N GLU A 310 -1.70 -3.32 -30.58
CA GLU A 310 -0.58 -4.24 -30.71
C GLU A 310 0.55 -3.53 -31.44
N TYR A 311 1.76 -3.57 -30.86
CA TYR A 311 2.95 -3.21 -31.63
C TYR A 311 3.20 -4.35 -32.61
N PRO A 312 3.38 -4.06 -33.92
CA PRO A 312 3.84 -5.08 -34.85
C PRO A 312 5.18 -5.61 -34.34
N ALA A 313 5.29 -6.95 -34.33
CA ALA A 313 6.45 -7.69 -33.85
C ALA A 313 7.71 -7.41 -34.67
#